data_AF-A0A368H3Q0-F1
#
_entry.id   AF-A0A368H3Q0-F1
#
_cell.length_a   1.000
_cell.length_b   1.000
_cell.length_c   1.000
_cell.angle_alpha   90.00
_cell.angle_beta   90.00
_cell.angle_gamma   90.00
#
_symmetry.space_group_name_H-M   'P 1'
#
loop_
_entity.id
_entity.type
_entity.pdbx_description
1 polymer ?
#
loop_
_entity_poly.entity_id
_entity_poly.type
_entity_poly.pdbx_seq_one_letter_code
_entity_poly.pdbx_strand_id
1 'polypeptide(L)'
;MESKERVTDAVLDLIRRERNGETISRNLIRDVTDCYVELGIEEDENPDQVRSAQPNPNAKLKVYMDHFEAKFLRETENYYANEAQAFLANNPLTEYMKKVERRLEDERARCDIYLHMATQEPLSKTCEKVLIEAQLELFQSEFGALLEANKDDDLARMYKVSVDAA
;
A
#
# COMPACT_ATOMS: atom_id res chain seq x y z
N MET A 1 -21.06 14.38 7.39
CA MET A 1 -20.38 13.38 6.52
C MET A 1 -19.35 14.06 5.61
N GLU A 2 -19.72 15.16 4.94
CA GLU A 2 -18.87 15.92 4.01
C GLU A 2 -17.50 16.38 4.57
N SER A 3 -17.42 16.74 5.87
CA SER A 3 -16.15 17.17 6.46
C SER A 3 -15.14 16.03 6.64
N LYS A 4 -15.57 14.78 6.85
CA LYS A 4 -14.66 13.64 7.04
C LYS A 4 -14.01 13.25 5.70
N GLU A 5 -14.82 13.21 4.65
CA GLU A 5 -14.37 12.90 3.29
C GLU A 5 -13.33 13.91 2.80
N ARG A 6 -13.57 15.21 3.01
CA ARG A 6 -12.60 16.27 2.68
C ARG A 6 -11.27 16.14 3.42
N VAL A 7 -11.29 15.69 4.68
CA VAL A 7 -10.07 15.47 5.47
C VAL A 7 -9.32 14.25 4.95
N THR A 8 -10.02 13.15 4.65
CA THR A 8 -9.39 11.97 4.03
C THR A 8 -8.77 12.33 2.69
N ASP A 9 -9.46 13.08 1.83
CA ASP A 9 -8.92 13.50 0.54
C ASP A 9 -7.66 14.35 0.68
N ALA A 10 -7.64 15.29 1.64
CA ALA A 10 -6.46 16.10 1.91
C ALA A 10 -5.27 15.25 2.41
N VAL A 11 -5.53 14.27 3.27
CA VAL A 11 -4.48 13.34 3.75
C VAL A 11 -3.95 12.47 2.61
N LEU A 12 -4.82 11.95 1.74
CA LEU A 12 -4.41 11.15 0.59
C LEU A 12 -3.60 11.97 -0.42
N ASP A 13 -3.93 13.25 -0.60
CA ASP A 13 -3.13 14.17 -1.43
C ASP A 13 -1.74 14.40 -0.83
N LEU A 14 -1.63 14.57 0.50
CA LEU A 14 -0.33 14.66 1.17
C LEU A 14 0.50 13.39 0.97
N ILE A 15 -0.09 12.20 1.08
CA ILE A 15 0.60 10.93 0.83
C ILE A 15 1.09 10.86 -0.62
N ARG A 16 0.25 11.25 -1.59
CA ARG A 16 0.61 11.30 -3.01
C ARG A 16 1.79 12.24 -3.25
N ARG A 17 1.81 13.41 -2.62
CA ARG A 17 2.91 14.37 -2.71
C ARG A 17 4.20 13.80 -2.11
N GLU A 18 4.11 13.08 -1.00
CA GLU A 18 5.27 12.38 -0.43
C GLU A 18 5.82 11.32 -1.38
N ARG A 19 4.97 10.55 -2.08
CA ARG A 19 5.41 9.56 -3.09
C ARG A 19 6.18 10.19 -4.25
N ASN A 20 5.86 11.44 -4.57
CA ASN A 20 6.56 12.25 -5.57
C ASN A 20 7.85 12.89 -5.05
N GLY A 21 8.20 12.68 -3.77
CA GLY A 21 9.43 13.17 -3.15
C GLY A 21 9.28 14.50 -2.41
N GLU A 22 8.05 15.01 -2.23
CA GLU A 22 7.84 16.22 -1.43
C GLU A 22 7.99 15.93 0.07
N THR A 23 8.51 16.90 0.81
CA THR A 23 8.55 16.82 2.28
C THR A 23 7.19 17.20 2.85
N ILE A 24 6.57 16.29 3.60
CA ILE A 24 5.27 16.50 4.23
C ILE A 24 5.33 16.36 5.75
N SER A 25 4.34 16.94 6.42
CA SER A 25 4.17 16.80 7.86
C SER A 25 3.52 15.44 8.19
N ARG A 26 4.34 14.40 8.36
CA ARG A 26 3.90 13.03 8.68
C ARG A 26 3.06 12.92 9.95
N ASN A 27 3.29 13.81 10.92
CA ASN A 27 2.51 13.86 12.16
C ASN A 27 1.03 14.15 11.89
N LEU A 28 0.71 15.01 10.92
CA LEU A 28 -0.69 15.33 10.59
C LEU A 28 -1.45 14.12 10.06
N ILE A 29 -0.76 13.24 9.32
CA ILE A 29 -1.36 12.01 8.82
C ILE A 29 -1.63 11.07 9.99
N ARG A 30 -0.64 10.89 10.87
CA ARG A 30 -0.76 10.05 12.06
C ARG A 30 -1.92 10.49 12.96
N ASP A 31 -2.01 11.79 13.25
CA ASP A 31 -3.07 12.33 14.11
C ASP A 31 -4.47 12.06 13.53
N VAL A 32 -4.61 12.14 12.20
CA VAL A 32 -5.87 11.84 11.52
C VAL A 32 -6.17 10.34 11.52
N THR A 33 -5.18 9.49 11.27
CA THR A 33 -5.38 8.03 11.28
C THR A 33 -5.71 7.53 12.69
N ASP A 34 -5.05 8.07 13.71
CA ASP A 34 -5.33 7.73 15.11
C ASP A 34 -6.74 8.18 15.51
N CYS A 35 -7.17 9.36 15.06
CA CYS A 35 -8.55 9.82 15.26
C CYS A 35 -9.58 8.86 14.61
N TYR A 36 -9.30 8.31 13.42
CA TYR A 36 -10.18 7.33 12.79
C TYR A 36 -10.30 6.03 13.59
N VAL A 37 -9.22 5.59 14.25
CA VAL A 37 -9.21 4.40 15.11
C VAL A 37 -9.93 4.68 16.43
N GLU A 38 -9.73 5.85 17.04
CA GLU A 38 -10.39 6.24 18.30
C GLU A 38 -11.90 6.48 18.13
N LEU A 39 -12.33 6.94 16.95
CA LEU A 39 -13.75 7.13 16.62
C LEU A 39 -14.52 5.81 16.43
N GLY A 40 -13.82 4.68 16.34
CA GLY A 40 -14.45 3.37 16.34
C GLY A 40 -15.10 3.10 17.69
N ILE A 41 -16.43 3.22 17.74
CA ILE A 41 -17.21 2.88 18.92
C ILE A 41 -17.34 1.35 18.97
N GLU A 42 -17.11 0.77 20.15
CA GLU A 42 -17.60 -0.57 20.46
C GLU A 42 -19.14 -0.47 20.51
N GLU A 43 -19.83 -0.71 19.40
CA GLU A 43 -21.27 -0.92 19.44
C GLU A 43 -21.50 -2.23 20.19
N ASP A 44 -21.81 -2.14 21.48
CA ASP A 44 -22.37 -3.24 22.26
C ASP A 44 -23.70 -3.64 21.61
N GLU A 45 -23.65 -4.59 20.68
CA GLU A 45 -24.83 -5.24 20.14
C GLU A 45 -25.53 -6.00 21.29
N ASN A 46 -26.65 -5.44 21.75
CA ASN A 46 -27.61 -5.96 22.74
C ASN A 46 -27.21 -5.90 24.23
N PRO A 47 -27.93 -5.11 25.06
CA PRO A 47 -27.82 -5.14 26.52
C PRO A 47 -28.22 -6.49 27.17
N ASP A 48 -28.89 -7.39 26.43
CA ASP A 48 -29.43 -8.65 26.94
C ASP A 48 -28.53 -9.87 26.72
N GLN A 49 -27.36 -9.73 26.05
CA GLN A 49 -26.40 -10.83 25.92
C GLN A 49 -25.32 -10.73 26.99
N VAL A 50 -25.38 -11.68 27.93
CA VAL A 50 -24.44 -11.94 29.02
C VAL A 50 -23.00 -11.79 28.54
N ARG A 51 -22.34 -10.73 29.01
CA ARG A 51 -20.89 -10.52 29.14
C ARG A 51 -20.02 -11.73 28.77
N SER A 52 -19.77 -11.94 27.48
CA SER A 52 -18.52 -12.55 27.04
C SER A 52 -17.47 -11.45 27.13
N ALA A 53 -16.71 -11.45 28.22
CA ALA A 53 -15.71 -10.44 28.54
C ALA A 53 -14.46 -10.54 27.64
N GLN A 54 -14.63 -10.37 26.33
CA GLN A 54 -13.53 -10.09 25.41
C GLN A 54 -13.92 -8.91 24.52
N PRO A 55 -13.34 -7.72 24.73
CA PRO A 55 -13.52 -6.61 23.80
C PRO A 55 -13.10 -7.10 22.42
N ASN A 56 -13.95 -6.94 21.41
CA ASN A 56 -13.59 -7.25 20.03
C ASN A 56 -12.57 -6.18 19.58
N PRO A 57 -11.26 -6.52 19.45
CA PRO A 57 -10.25 -5.53 19.11
C PRO A 57 -10.48 -4.94 17.71
N ASN A 58 -11.29 -5.60 16.86
CA ASN A 58 -11.59 -5.16 15.50
C ASN A 58 -12.76 -4.16 15.42
N ALA A 59 -13.57 -4.00 16.47
CA ALA A 59 -14.70 -3.07 16.45
C ALA A 59 -14.23 -1.60 16.26
N LYS A 60 -13.12 -1.24 16.92
CA LYS A 60 -12.52 0.10 16.81
C LYS A 60 -11.91 0.37 15.45
N LEU A 61 -11.40 -0.67 14.80
CA LEU A 61 -10.70 -0.54 13.54
C LEU A 61 -11.65 -0.36 12.35
N LYS A 62 -12.92 -0.78 12.47
CA LYS A 62 -13.90 -0.74 11.38
C LYS A 62 -14.04 0.64 10.73
N VAL A 63 -14.11 1.70 11.55
CA VAL A 63 -14.23 3.08 11.06
C VAL A 63 -12.99 3.50 10.25
N TYR A 64 -11.80 3.12 10.71
CA TYR A 64 -10.55 3.34 9.98
C TYR A 64 -10.52 2.56 8.66
N MET A 65 -10.91 1.28 8.66
CA MET A 65 -10.91 0.44 7.46
C MET A 65 -11.87 0.99 6.39
N ASP A 66 -13.10 1.31 6.80
CA ASP A 66 -14.18 1.71 5.89
C ASP A 66 -13.98 3.13 5.33
N HIS A 67 -13.46 4.06 6.13
CA HIS A 67 -13.39 5.48 5.76
C HIS A 67 -12.01 5.98 5.34
N PHE A 68 -10.95 5.25 5.67
CA PHE A 68 -9.58 5.63 5.32
C PHE A 68 -8.89 4.54 4.49
N GLU A 69 -8.70 3.34 5.06
CA GLU A 69 -7.86 2.30 4.46
C GLU A 69 -8.32 1.89 3.07
N ALA A 70 -9.62 1.60 2.90
CA ALA A 70 -10.16 1.18 1.61
C ALA A 70 -9.89 2.23 0.51
N LYS A 71 -10.03 3.52 0.83
CA LYS A 71 -9.75 4.61 -0.11
C LYS A 71 -8.25 4.77 -0.34
N PHE A 72 -7.44 4.66 0.71
CA PHE A 72 -5.98 4.70 0.64
C PHE A 72 -5.40 3.61 -0.27
N LEU A 73 -5.85 2.36 -0.10
CA LEU A 73 -5.41 1.23 -0.92
C LEU A 73 -5.78 1.44 -2.39
N ARG A 74 -7.01 1.90 -2.67
CA ARG A 74 -7.47 2.19 -4.03
C ARG A 74 -6.66 3.31 -4.71
N GLU A 75 -6.39 4.41 -4.01
CA GLU A 75 -5.54 5.49 -4.54
C GLU A 75 -4.09 5.02 -4.74
N THR A 76 -3.61 4.09 -3.91
CA THR A 76 -2.28 3.48 -4.03
C THR A 76 -2.16 2.58 -5.25
N GLU A 77 -3.15 1.71 -5.47
CA GLU A 77 -3.25 0.88 -6.68
C GLU A 77 -3.27 1.77 -7.93
N ASN A 78 -4.12 2.81 -7.96
CA ASN A 78 -4.18 3.75 -9.08
C ASN A 78 -2.86 4.49 -9.30
N TYR A 79 -2.19 4.93 -8.22
CA TYR A 79 -0.91 5.64 -8.32
C TYR A 79 0.15 4.75 -8.98
N TYR A 80 0.31 3.52 -8.48
CA TYR A 80 1.36 2.62 -8.96
C TYR A 80 1.05 2.01 -10.32
N ALA A 81 -0.22 1.82 -10.69
CA ALA A 81 -0.60 1.43 -12.05
C ALA A 81 -0.16 2.49 -13.07
N ASN A 82 -0.43 3.77 -12.78
CA ASN A 82 -0.02 4.88 -13.64
C ASN A 82 1.50 5.05 -13.67
N GLU A 83 2.18 4.92 -12.52
CA GLU A 83 3.64 5.01 -12.45
C GLU A 83 4.30 3.87 -13.24
N ALA A 84 3.83 2.64 -13.09
CA ALA A 84 4.36 1.48 -13.79
C ALA A 84 4.23 1.64 -15.31
N GLN A 85 3.03 1.98 -15.79
CA GLN A 85 2.78 2.21 -17.21
C GLN A 85 3.68 3.32 -17.77
N ALA A 86 3.75 4.46 -17.09
CA ALA A 86 4.56 5.60 -17.53
C ALA A 86 6.06 5.28 -17.54
N PHE A 87 6.53 4.50 -16.56
CA PHE A 87 7.94 4.13 -16.45
C PHE A 87 8.33 3.10 -17.51
N LEU A 88 7.56 2.02 -17.67
CA LEU A 88 7.82 0.94 -18.63
C LEU A 88 7.73 1.42 -20.09
N ALA A 89 6.97 2.49 -20.37
CA ALA A 89 6.92 3.06 -21.71
C ALA A 89 8.26 3.63 -22.20
N ASN A 90 9.17 3.98 -21.28
CA ASN A 90 10.42 4.68 -21.61
C ASN A 90 11.68 4.04 -21.02
N ASN A 91 11.54 2.97 -20.24
CA ASN A 91 12.64 2.35 -19.51
C ASN A 91 12.58 0.82 -19.62
N PRO A 92 13.73 0.13 -19.59
CA PRO A 92 13.76 -1.32 -19.66
C PRO A 92 13.22 -1.96 -18.38
N LEU A 93 12.79 -3.22 -18.48
CA LEU A 93 12.27 -3.99 -17.35
C LEU A 93 13.28 -4.08 -16.19
N THR A 94 14.58 -4.18 -16.49
CA THR A 94 15.63 -4.28 -15.46
C THR A 94 15.70 -3.06 -14.53
N GLU A 95 15.49 -1.86 -15.06
CA GLU A 95 15.39 -0.63 -14.26
C GLU A 95 14.05 -0.55 -13.53
N TYR A 96 12.97 -1.06 -14.15
CA TYR A 96 11.67 -1.14 -13.50
C TYR A 96 11.73 -2.04 -12.25
N MET A 97 12.38 -3.21 -12.33
CA MET A 97 12.54 -4.10 -11.16
C MET A 97 13.24 -3.41 -9.98
N LYS A 98 14.29 -2.60 -10.23
CA LYS A 98 14.95 -1.80 -9.19
C LYS A 98 14.00 -0.81 -8.53
N LYS A 99 13.16 -0.18 -9.35
CA LYS A 99 12.16 0.78 -8.89
C LYS A 99 11.08 0.08 -8.05
N VAL A 100 10.63 -1.11 -8.44
CA VAL A 100 9.68 -1.92 -7.68
C VAL A 100 10.22 -2.22 -6.28
N GLU A 101 11.45 -2.74 -6.16
CA GLU A 101 12.07 -3.01 -4.84
C GLU A 101 12.03 -1.78 -3.93
N ARG A 102 12.44 -0.62 -4.47
CA ARG A 102 12.43 0.63 -3.72
C ARG A 102 11.01 1.06 -3.32
N ARG A 103 10.02 0.92 -4.20
CA ARG A 103 8.64 1.33 -3.90
C ARG A 103 8.00 0.46 -2.82
N LEU A 104 8.28 -0.84 -2.82
CA LEU A 104 7.81 -1.74 -1.76
C LEU A 104 8.42 -1.36 -0.39
N GLU A 105 9.71 -1.06 -0.35
CA GLU A 105 10.38 -0.57 0.87
C GLU A 105 9.81 0.79 1.33
N ASP A 106 9.60 1.72 0.39
CA ASP A 106 9.03 3.05 0.67
C ASP A 106 7.61 2.93 1.27
N GLU A 107 6.74 2.08 0.73
CA GLU A 107 5.37 1.87 1.26
C GLU A 107 5.36 1.15 2.59
N ARG A 108 6.25 0.17 2.79
CA ARG A 108 6.42 -0.47 4.09
C ARG A 108 6.81 0.55 5.16
N ALA A 109 7.85 1.34 4.89
CA ALA A 109 8.30 2.38 5.82
C ALA A 109 7.22 3.44 6.06
N ARG A 110 6.45 3.79 5.02
CA ARG A 110 5.32 4.71 5.13
C ARG A 110 4.26 4.22 6.10
N CYS A 111 3.85 2.96 5.95
CA CYS A 111 2.86 2.34 6.81
C CYS A 111 3.35 2.28 8.26
N ASP A 112 4.61 1.88 8.48
CA ASP A 112 5.23 1.83 9.82
C ASP A 112 5.28 3.22 10.50
N ILE A 113 5.39 4.31 9.74
CA ILE A 113 5.51 5.66 10.33
C ILE A 113 4.16 6.22 10.74
N TYR A 114 3.10 6.05 9.98
CA TYR A 114 1.87 6.82 10.21
C TYR A 114 0.55 6.13 9.86
N LEU A 115 0.55 4.83 9.54
CA LEU A 115 -0.69 4.07 9.34
C LEU A 115 -0.89 3.06 10.47
N HIS A 116 -2.10 2.54 10.60
CA HIS A 116 -2.36 1.47 11.53
C HIS A 116 -1.74 0.16 11.03
N MET A 117 -1.15 -0.65 11.93
CA MET A 117 -0.43 -1.88 11.58
C MET A 117 -1.25 -2.90 10.78
N ALA A 118 -2.57 -2.86 10.91
CA ALA A 118 -3.49 -3.72 10.15
C ALA A 118 -3.44 -3.45 8.63
N THR A 119 -2.98 -2.27 8.22
CA THR A 119 -2.83 -1.88 6.82
C THR A 119 -1.60 -2.44 6.15
N GLN A 120 -0.64 -2.94 6.92
CA GLN A 120 0.64 -3.42 6.39
C GLN A 120 0.45 -4.52 5.34
N GLU A 121 -0.29 -5.56 5.68
CA GLU A 121 -0.51 -6.71 4.79
C GLU A 121 -1.39 -6.36 3.58
N PRO A 122 -2.54 -5.68 3.72
CA PRO A 122 -3.33 -5.20 2.58
C PRO A 122 -2.53 -4.29 1.63
N LEU A 123 -1.70 -3.40 2.18
CA LEU A 123 -0.86 -2.49 1.39
C LEU A 123 0.22 -3.25 0.62
N SER A 124 0.91 -4.20 1.26
CA SER A 124 1.92 -5.05 0.59
C SER A 124 1.31 -5.77 -0.61
N LYS A 125 0.20 -6.49 -0.39
CA LYS A 125 -0.53 -7.21 -1.44
C LYS A 125 -1.01 -6.30 -2.56
N THR A 126 -1.50 -5.10 -2.22
CA THR A 126 -1.93 -4.12 -3.23
C THR A 126 -0.76 -3.67 -4.11
N CYS A 127 0.40 -3.41 -3.50
CA CYS A 127 1.60 -3.00 -4.23
C CYS A 127 2.16 -4.14 -5.09
N GLU A 128 2.24 -5.37 -4.54
CA GLU A 128 2.69 -6.56 -5.27
C GLU A 128 1.80 -6.85 -6.48
N LYS A 129 0.48 -6.84 -6.30
CA LYS A 129 -0.48 -7.03 -7.39
C LYS A 129 -0.27 -6.04 -8.53
N VAL A 130 -0.15 -4.75 -8.21
CA VAL A 130 -0.11 -3.71 -9.25
C VAL A 130 1.28 -3.53 -9.87
N LEU A 131 2.35 -3.73 -9.10
CA LEU A 131 3.72 -3.54 -9.58
C LEU A 131 4.32 -4.80 -10.20
N ILE A 132 3.93 -5.99 -9.73
CA ILE A 132 4.56 -7.26 -10.10
C ILE A 132 3.58 -8.14 -10.86
N GLU A 133 2.46 -8.56 -10.25
CA GLU A 133 1.53 -9.51 -10.89
C GLU A 133 0.98 -8.97 -12.22
N ALA A 134 0.61 -7.68 -12.25
CA ALA A 134 0.12 -7.01 -13.45
C ALA A 134 1.14 -6.96 -14.61
N GLN A 135 2.43 -7.16 -14.32
CA GLN A 135 3.52 -7.11 -15.31
C GLN A 135 4.13 -8.50 -15.56
N LEU A 136 3.56 -9.58 -15.02
CA LEU A 136 4.18 -10.91 -15.02
C LEU A 136 4.47 -11.45 -16.44
N GLU A 137 3.62 -11.14 -17.42
CA GLU A 137 3.85 -11.50 -18.82
C GLU A 137 5.13 -10.85 -19.38
N LEU A 138 5.38 -9.58 -19.02
CA LEU A 138 6.59 -8.87 -19.42
C LEU A 138 7.83 -9.51 -18.78
N PHE A 139 7.75 -9.87 -17.49
CA PHE A 139 8.81 -10.59 -16.78
C PHE A 139 9.16 -11.91 -17.48
N GLN A 140 8.15 -12.71 -17.83
CA GLN A 140 8.35 -13.98 -18.53
C GLN A 140 8.97 -13.78 -19.90
N SER A 141 8.55 -12.74 -20.65
CA SER A 141 9.09 -12.46 -21.99
C SER A 141 10.55 -12.03 -21.98
N GLU A 142 10.98 -11.29 -20.95
CA GLU A 142 12.36 -10.79 -20.82
C GLU A 142 13.32 -11.82 -20.21
N PHE A 143 12.81 -12.82 -19.48
CA PHE A 143 13.64 -13.82 -18.81
C PHE A 143 14.64 -14.51 -19.73
N GLY A 144 14.20 -14.93 -20.93
CA GLY A 144 15.07 -15.59 -21.91
C GLY A 144 16.22 -14.70 -22.36
N ALA A 145 15.94 -13.42 -22.65
CA ALA A 145 16.96 -12.46 -23.07
C ALA A 145 18.00 -12.18 -21.97
N LEU A 146 17.57 -12.11 -20.70
CA LEU A 146 18.49 -11.96 -19.57
C LEU A 146 19.39 -13.18 -19.39
N LEU A 147 18.85 -14.39 -19.58
CA LEU A 147 19.60 -15.63 -19.49
C LEU A 147 20.65 -15.75 -20.60
N GLU A 148 20.28 -15.48 -21.85
CA GLU A 148 21.22 -15.49 -22.98
C GLU A 148 22.35 -14.46 -22.81
N ALA A 149 22.03 -13.31 -22.22
CA ALA A 149 22.99 -12.24 -21.95
C ALA A 149 23.83 -12.46 -20.67
N ASN A 150 23.64 -13.56 -19.94
CA ASN A 150 24.28 -13.86 -18.64
C ASN A 150 24.16 -12.69 -17.63
N LYS A 151 22.98 -12.06 -17.56
CA LYS A 151 22.71 -10.96 -16.61
C LYS A 151 22.23 -11.49 -15.26
N ASP A 152 23.14 -12.18 -14.56
CA ASP A 152 22.83 -12.90 -13.32
C ASP A 152 22.23 -11.99 -12.22
N ASP A 153 22.70 -10.75 -12.09
CA ASP A 153 22.16 -9.79 -11.11
C ASP A 153 20.71 -9.40 -11.39
N ASP A 154 20.35 -9.24 -12.67
CA ASP A 154 18.99 -8.88 -13.07
C ASP A 154 18.05 -10.10 -12.92
N LEU A 155 18.53 -11.32 -13.19
CA LEU A 155 17.81 -12.57 -12.94
C LEU A 155 17.58 -12.82 -11.45
N ALA A 156 18.60 -12.57 -10.61
CA ALA A 156 18.47 -12.69 -9.16
C ALA A 156 17.44 -11.70 -8.62
N ARG A 157 17.42 -10.45 -9.12
CA ARG A 157 16.39 -9.46 -8.78
C ARG A 157 15.02 -9.92 -9.26
N MET A 158 14.91 -10.40 -10.49
CA MET A 158 13.66 -10.91 -11.06
C MET A 158 13.04 -12.02 -10.20
N TYR A 159 13.87 -12.96 -9.74
CA TYR A 159 13.44 -14.00 -8.83
C TYR A 159 12.97 -13.42 -7.49
N LYS A 160 13.78 -12.56 -6.86
CA LYS A 160 13.44 -11.95 -5.57
C LYS A 160 12.10 -11.23 -5.61
N VAL A 161 11.90 -10.31 -6.57
CA VAL A 161 10.65 -9.54 -6.67
C VAL A 161 9.45 -10.42 -7.02
N SER A 162 9.64 -11.49 -7.80
CA SER A 162 8.53 -12.38 -8.18
C SER A 162 8.14 -13.36 -7.07
N VAL A 163 9.09 -13.74 -6.20
CA VAL A 163 8.86 -14.67 -5.09
C VAL A 163 8.32 -13.95 -3.86
N ASP A 164 8.77 -12.72 -3.59
CA ASP A 164 8.22 -11.91 -2.50
C ASP A 164 6.74 -11.55 -2.74
N ALA A 165 6.23 -11.70 -3.97
CA ALA A 165 4.84 -11.50 -4.36
C ALA A 165 3.98 -12.79 -4.41
N ALA A 166 4.55 -13.98 -4.13
CA ALA A 166 3.89 -15.29 -4.26
C ALA A 166 3.58 -15.93 -2.90
#